data_AF-A0A955NPM3-F1
#
_entry.id   AF-A0A955NPM3-F1
#
_cell.length_a   1.000
_cell.length_b   1.000
_cell.length_c   1.000
_cell.angle_alpha   90.00
_cell.angle_beta   90.00
_cell.angle_gamma   90.00
#
_symmetry.space_group_name_H-M   'P 1'
#
loop_
_entity.id
_entity.type
_entity.pdbx_description
1 polymer ?
#
loop_
_entity_poly.entity_id
_entity_poly.type
_entity_poly.pdbx_seq_one_letter_code
_entity_poly.pdbx_strand_id
1 'polypeptide(L)'
;MSLTESPQNRLLWSLAIAIFALVFYRFQFAAPLENSTHNDFKHLYLGGRLLWRGEDPYLEESLRAEASEVRHPDLRYLNPYVYPPFTGYLFGWLGRMDYEQATQVWFWFNQACLIGALLLLAGGLSGFTPLAKTAFLLGSVCYSFPLYRAI
;
A
#
# COMPACT_ATOMS: atom_id res chain seq x y z
N MET A 1 -2.61 37.38 -7.52
CA MET A 1 -1.27 37.33 -8.11
C MET A 1 -1.38 36.55 -9.43
N SER A 2 -1.69 37.25 -10.52
CA SER A 2 -1.93 36.63 -11.83
C SER A 2 -0.61 36.62 -12.61
N LEU A 3 0.20 35.60 -12.38
CA LEU A 3 1.41 35.35 -13.16
C LEU A 3 1.01 34.59 -14.42
N THR A 4 1.03 35.26 -15.56
CA THR A 4 1.11 34.58 -16.86
C THR A 4 2.43 33.82 -16.88
N GLU A 5 2.41 32.53 -16.49
CA GLU A 5 3.60 31.70 -16.56
C GLU A 5 4.14 31.69 -17.99
N SER A 6 5.43 31.99 -18.14
CA SER A 6 6.11 31.94 -19.43
C SER A 6 5.95 30.54 -20.04
N PRO A 7 5.94 30.41 -21.39
CA PRO A 7 5.87 29.10 -22.03
C PRO A 7 6.95 28.12 -21.52
N GLN A 8 8.13 28.63 -21.17
CA GLN A 8 9.22 27.85 -20.57
C GLN A 8 8.83 27.27 -19.20
N ASN A 9 8.18 28.05 -18.34
CA ASN A 9 7.71 27.56 -17.04
C ASN A 9 6.69 26.44 -17.21
N ARG A 10 5.73 26.59 -18.14
CA ARG A 10 4.75 25.54 -18.42
C ARG A 10 5.40 24.23 -18.89
N LEU A 11 6.41 24.31 -19.75
CA LEU A 11 7.16 23.14 -20.21
C LEU A 11 7.89 22.46 -19.05
N LEU A 12 8.59 23.23 -18.21
CA LEU A 12 9.29 22.70 -17.03
C LEU A 12 8.32 22.02 -16.06
N TRP A 13 7.14 22.59 -15.86
CA TRP A 13 6.10 22.00 -15.01
C TRP A 13 5.56 20.69 -15.57
N SER A 14 5.24 20.64 -16.86
CA SER A 14 4.80 19.42 -17.53
C SER A 14 5.85 18.31 -17.42
N LEU A 15 7.14 18.65 -17.59
CA LEU A 15 8.24 17.70 -17.42
C LEU A 15 8.36 17.20 -15.98
N ALA A 16 8.25 18.09 -14.99
CA ALA A 16 8.31 17.71 -13.57
C ALA A 16 7.16 16.76 -13.20
N ILE A 17 5.94 17.04 -13.67
CA ILE A 17 4.77 16.17 -13.46
C ILE A 17 4.97 14.83 -14.15
N ALA A 18 5.47 14.79 -15.39
CA ALA A 18 5.72 13.56 -16.12
C ALA A 18 6.79 12.68 -15.43
N ILE A 19 7.87 13.29 -14.94
CA ILE A 19 8.91 12.59 -14.17
C ILE A 19 8.33 12.04 -12.87
N PHE A 20 7.57 12.86 -12.13
CA PHE A 20 6.91 12.41 -10.91
C PHE A 20 5.98 11.23 -11.18
N ALA A 21 5.12 11.30 -12.21
CA ALA A 21 4.21 10.23 -12.58
C ALA A 21 4.96 8.94 -12.95
N LEU A 22 6.08 9.05 -13.68
CA LEU A 22 6.90 7.90 -14.05
C LEU A 22 7.55 7.24 -12.83
N VAL A 23 8.12 8.05 -11.92
CA VAL A 23 8.74 7.58 -10.67
C VAL A 23 7.66 6.94 -9.78
N PHE A 24 6.52 7.60 -9.62
CA PHE A 24 5.40 7.08 -8.85
C PHE A 24 4.92 5.74 -9.41
N TYR A 25 4.63 5.65 -10.70
CA TYR A 25 4.22 4.40 -11.35
C TYR A 25 5.27 3.31 -11.18
N ARG A 26 6.55 3.60 -11.44
CA ARG A 26 7.61 2.58 -11.35
C ARG A 26 7.75 2.03 -9.93
N PHE A 27 7.84 2.90 -8.93
CA PHE A 27 8.19 2.51 -7.56
C PHE A 27 6.98 2.17 -6.67
N GLN A 28 5.79 2.66 -7.00
CA GLN A 28 4.57 2.41 -6.22
C GLN A 28 3.61 1.41 -6.88
N PHE A 29 3.70 1.20 -8.20
CA PHE A 29 2.85 0.24 -8.90
C PHE A 29 3.65 -0.95 -9.45
N ALA A 30 4.49 -0.70 -10.45
CA ALA A 30 5.15 -1.78 -11.18
C ALA A 30 6.09 -2.61 -10.28
N ALA A 31 7.01 -1.94 -9.57
CA ALA A 31 7.96 -2.64 -8.72
C ALA A 31 7.31 -3.40 -7.55
N PRO A 32 6.32 -2.85 -6.82
CA PRO A 32 5.59 -3.61 -5.81
C PRO A 32 4.81 -4.80 -6.35
N LEU A 33 4.17 -4.68 -7.52
CA LEU A 33 3.49 -5.82 -8.13
C LEU A 33 4.47 -6.91 -8.59
N GLU A 34 5.66 -6.53 -9.06
CA GLU A 34 6.72 -7.46 -9.49
C GLU A 34 7.44 -8.16 -8.32
N ASN A 35 7.55 -7.49 -7.16
CA ASN A 35 8.41 -7.92 -6.04
C ASN A 35 7.65 -8.11 -4.72
N SER A 36 6.33 -8.16 -4.75
CA SER A 36 5.50 -8.34 -3.57
C SER A 36 5.77 -9.71 -2.94
N THR A 37 6.24 -9.65 -1.70
CA THR A 37 6.35 -10.86 -0.88
C THR A 37 5.03 -11.19 -0.21
N HIS A 38 4.10 -10.23 -0.17
CA HIS A 38 2.80 -10.29 0.48
C HIS A 38 2.85 -10.71 1.95
N ASN A 39 4.02 -10.71 2.61
CA ASN A 39 4.18 -11.35 3.91
C ASN A 39 3.27 -10.73 4.98
N ASP A 40 3.22 -9.40 5.03
CA ASP A 40 2.36 -8.68 5.97
C ASP A 40 0.87 -8.97 5.67
N PHE A 41 0.51 -8.97 4.38
CA PHE A 41 -0.86 -9.22 3.95
C PHE A 41 -1.33 -10.65 4.23
N LYS A 42 -0.48 -11.68 4.02
CA LYS A 42 -0.79 -13.08 4.33
C LYS A 42 -1.26 -13.23 5.78
N HIS A 43 -0.56 -12.58 6.71
CA HIS A 43 -0.91 -12.64 8.12
C HIS A 43 -2.23 -11.94 8.41
N LEU A 44 -2.45 -10.74 7.85
CA LEU A 44 -3.71 -10.02 8.02
C LEU A 44 -4.89 -10.81 7.46
N TYR A 45 -4.72 -11.41 6.28
CA TYR A 45 -5.74 -12.21 5.62
C TYR A 45 -6.07 -13.49 6.40
N LEU A 46 -5.07 -14.32 6.69
CA LEU A 46 -5.28 -15.60 7.39
C LEU A 46 -5.69 -15.39 8.84
N GLY A 47 -5.00 -14.50 9.55
CA GLY A 47 -5.31 -14.19 10.94
C GLY A 47 -6.68 -13.52 11.10
N GLY A 48 -7.07 -12.65 10.16
CA GLY A 48 -8.40 -12.05 10.13
C GLY A 48 -9.50 -13.10 9.94
N ARG A 49 -9.29 -14.09 9.05
CA ARG A 49 -10.21 -15.21 8.85
C ARG A 49 -10.38 -16.06 10.12
N LEU A 50 -9.28 -16.42 10.78
CA LEU A 50 -9.30 -17.15 12.05
C LEU A 50 -10.03 -16.39 13.15
N LEU A 51 -9.68 -15.12 13.37
CA LEU A 51 -10.29 -14.27 14.41
C LEU A 51 -11.79 -14.10 14.21
N TRP A 52 -12.25 -13.99 12.96
CA TRP A 52 -13.68 -13.89 12.64
C TRP A 52 -14.46 -15.17 12.94
N ARG A 53 -13.81 -16.33 13.00
CA ARG A 53 -14.39 -17.61 13.47
C ARG A 53 -14.21 -17.83 14.97
N GLY A 54 -13.56 -16.89 15.68
CA GLY A 54 -13.23 -17.03 17.10
C GLY A 54 -12.05 -17.96 17.38
N GLU A 55 -11.21 -18.22 16.38
CA GLU A 55 -10.02 -19.06 16.48
C GLU A 55 -8.77 -18.23 16.80
N ASP A 56 -7.74 -18.88 17.34
CA ASP A 56 -6.49 -18.23 17.75
C ASP A 56 -5.47 -18.21 16.59
N PRO A 57 -5.12 -17.03 16.02
CA PRO A 57 -4.15 -16.93 14.93
C PRO A 57 -2.69 -17.04 15.39
N TYR A 58 -2.40 -16.98 16.70
CA TYR A 58 -1.05 -17.10 17.25
C TYR A 58 -0.59 -18.55 17.35
N LEU A 59 -1.52 -19.52 17.22
CA LEU A 59 -1.19 -20.93 17.09
C LEU A 59 -0.72 -21.22 15.66
N GLU A 60 0.53 -21.66 15.52
CA GLU A 60 1.12 -21.99 14.22
C GLU A 60 0.29 -23.03 13.45
N GLU A 61 -0.25 -24.02 14.15
CA GLU A 61 -1.09 -25.08 13.56
C GLU A 61 -2.37 -24.51 12.94
N SER A 62 -3.06 -23.61 13.64
CA SER A 62 -4.27 -22.95 13.13
C SER A 62 -4.00 -22.12 11.88
N LEU A 63 -2.89 -21.37 11.88
CA LEU A 63 -2.50 -20.55 10.73
C LEU A 63 -2.12 -21.41 9.51
N ARG A 64 -1.41 -22.53 9.72
CA ARG A 64 -1.04 -23.48 8.67
C ARG A 64 -2.24 -24.26 8.14
N ALA A 65 -3.19 -24.63 9.01
CA ALA A 65 -4.44 -25.25 8.60
C ALA A 65 -5.22 -24.30 7.71
N GLU A 66 -5.38 -23.04 8.11
CA GLU A 66 -6.10 -22.04 7.33
C GLU A 66 -5.44 -21.77 5.97
N ALA A 67 -4.12 -21.66 5.92
CA ALA A 67 -3.42 -21.53 4.64
C ALA A 67 -3.63 -22.74 3.71
N SER A 68 -3.73 -23.93 4.29
CA SER A 68 -4.00 -25.17 3.55
C SER A 68 -5.44 -25.22 3.02
N GLU A 69 -6.39 -24.58 3.71
CA GLU A 69 -7.76 -24.41 3.23
C GLU A 69 -7.85 -23.44 2.05
N VAL A 70 -7.10 -22.33 2.11
CA VAL A 70 -7.09 -21.31 1.05
C VAL A 70 -6.38 -21.80 -0.23
N ARG A 71 -5.42 -22.72 -0.11
CA ARG A 71 -4.72 -23.40 -1.24
C ARG A 71 -3.99 -22.46 -2.22
N HIS A 72 -3.58 -21.27 -1.79
CA HIS A 72 -2.83 -20.34 -2.64
C HIS A 72 -1.31 -20.58 -2.56
N PRO A 73 -0.57 -20.56 -3.69
CA PRO A 73 0.89 -20.80 -3.71
C PRO A 73 1.69 -19.88 -2.77
N ASP A 74 1.30 -18.61 -2.64
CA ASP A 74 2.00 -17.64 -1.80
C ASP A 74 1.89 -17.91 -0.30
N LEU A 75 0.92 -18.74 0.11
CA LEU A 75 0.65 -19.07 1.51
C LEU A 75 1.43 -20.30 2.00
N ARG A 76 2.29 -20.89 1.15
CA ARG A 76 3.11 -22.06 1.53
C ARG A 76 4.12 -21.77 2.63
N TYR A 77 4.65 -20.54 2.65
CA TYR A 77 5.64 -20.10 3.63
C TYR A 77 5.04 -18.97 4.45
N LEU A 78 4.84 -19.24 5.74
CA LEU A 78 4.25 -18.31 6.69
C LEU A 78 5.21 -18.11 7.84
N ASN A 79 5.41 -16.86 8.22
CA ASN A 79 5.93 -16.54 9.54
C ASN A 79 4.82 -16.67 10.60
N PRO A 80 5.17 -16.69 11.90
CA PRO A 80 4.19 -16.59 12.97
C PRO A 80 3.34 -15.32 12.85
N TYR A 81 2.08 -15.38 13.26
CA TYR A 81 1.22 -14.21 13.33
C TYR A 81 1.70 -13.25 14.43
N VAL A 82 1.91 -11.97 14.08
CA VAL A 82 2.49 -10.96 15.00
C VAL A 82 1.59 -9.75 15.22
N TYR A 83 0.47 -9.65 14.51
CA TYR A 83 -0.40 -8.48 14.58
C TYR A 83 -1.32 -8.56 15.81
N PRO A 84 -1.72 -7.41 16.40
CA PRO A 84 -2.74 -7.40 17.44
C PRO A 84 -4.10 -7.91 16.92
N PRO A 85 -4.95 -8.52 17.78
CA PRO A 85 -6.24 -9.07 17.33
C PRO A 85 -7.16 -8.02 16.71
N PHE A 86 -7.11 -6.78 17.20
CA PHE A 86 -7.85 -5.65 16.64
C PHE A 86 -7.60 -5.46 15.15
N THR A 87 -6.34 -5.58 14.72
CA THR A 87 -5.96 -5.42 13.30
C THR A 87 -6.59 -6.53 12.45
N GLY A 88 -6.60 -7.76 12.95
CA GLY A 88 -7.26 -8.88 12.30
C GLY A 88 -8.79 -8.71 12.22
N TYR A 89 -9.44 -8.16 13.25
CA TYR A 89 -10.87 -7.84 13.16
C TYR A 89 -11.18 -6.73 12.16
N LEU A 90 -10.37 -5.66 12.17
CA LEU A 90 -10.52 -4.51 11.27
C LEU A 90 -10.44 -4.90 9.79
N PHE A 91 -9.54 -5.81 9.46
CA PHE A 91 -9.29 -6.23 8.07
C PHE A 91 -9.81 -7.64 7.73
N GLY A 92 -10.39 -8.37 8.70
CA GLY A 92 -10.84 -9.75 8.49
C GLY A 92 -12.00 -9.88 7.49
N TRP A 93 -12.69 -8.78 7.16
CA TRP A 93 -13.66 -8.76 6.08
C TRP A 93 -13.05 -9.07 4.71
N LEU A 94 -11.75 -8.79 4.51
CA LEU A 94 -11.00 -9.18 3.31
C LEU A 94 -10.96 -10.71 3.15
N GLY A 95 -11.04 -11.43 4.27
CA GLY A 95 -11.14 -12.89 4.32
C GLY A 95 -12.39 -13.47 3.68
N ARG A 96 -13.40 -12.66 3.35
CA ARG A 96 -14.61 -13.10 2.62
C ARG A 96 -14.40 -13.23 1.11
N MET A 97 -13.29 -12.69 0.60
CA MET A 97 -12.92 -12.75 -0.82
C MET A 97 -11.93 -13.91 -1.04
N ASP A 98 -11.66 -14.26 -2.29
CA ASP A 98 -10.49 -15.09 -2.58
C ASP A 98 -9.20 -14.29 -2.29
N TYR A 99 -8.08 -15.01 -2.14
CA TYR A 99 -6.82 -14.40 -1.74
C TYR A 99 -6.30 -13.37 -2.77
N GLU A 100 -6.53 -13.61 -4.06
CA GLU A 100 -6.08 -12.71 -5.15
C GLU A 100 -6.88 -11.40 -5.14
N GLN A 101 -8.20 -11.48 -5.03
CA GLN A 101 -9.10 -10.32 -4.90
C GLN A 101 -8.78 -9.53 -3.63
N ALA A 102 -8.60 -10.22 -2.50
CA ALA A 102 -8.27 -9.58 -1.24
C ALA A 102 -6.93 -8.83 -1.33
N THR A 103 -5.94 -9.42 -2.00
CA THR A 103 -4.63 -8.80 -2.28
C THR A 103 -4.78 -7.55 -3.14
N GLN A 104 -5.60 -7.60 -4.21
CA GLN A 104 -5.85 -6.45 -5.06
C GLN A 104 -6.55 -5.31 -4.30
N VAL A 105 -7.57 -5.63 -3.49
CA VAL A 105 -8.26 -4.65 -2.65
C VAL A 105 -7.29 -4.02 -1.66
N TRP A 106 -6.44 -4.83 -1.02
CA TRP A 106 -5.43 -4.36 -0.10
C TRP A 106 -4.39 -3.45 -0.77
N PHE A 107 -3.93 -3.82 -1.97
CA PHE A 107 -3.06 -2.98 -2.80
C PHE A 107 -3.68 -1.61 -3.03
N TRP A 108 -4.91 -1.55 -3.55
CA TRP A 108 -5.58 -0.28 -3.85
C TRP A 108 -5.88 0.53 -2.59
N PHE A 109 -6.20 -0.13 -1.48
CA PHE A 109 -6.35 0.53 -0.18
C PHE A 109 -5.05 1.20 0.28
N ASN A 110 -3.90 0.52 0.16
CA ASN A 110 -2.60 1.11 0.48
C ASN A 110 -2.26 2.29 -0.44
N GLN A 111 -2.56 2.19 -1.75
CA GLN A 111 -2.37 3.31 -2.68
C GLN A 111 -3.24 4.51 -2.32
N ALA A 112 -4.51 4.28 -1.97
CA ALA A 112 -5.42 5.34 -1.54
C ALA A 112 -4.95 6.01 -0.25
N CYS A 113 -4.50 5.22 0.73
CA CYS A 113 -3.91 5.72 1.97
C CYS A 113 -2.64 6.54 1.72
N LEU A 114 -1.75 6.06 0.85
CA LEU A 114 -0.55 6.79 0.44
C LEU A 114 -0.93 8.13 -0.19
N ILE A 115 -1.79 8.12 -1.21
CA ILE A 115 -2.26 9.35 -1.88
C ILE A 115 -2.91 10.30 -0.86
N GLY A 116 -3.76 9.79 0.03
CA GLY A 116 -4.38 10.57 1.10
C GLY A 116 -3.35 11.22 2.03
N ALA A 117 -2.35 10.46 2.48
CA ALA A 117 -1.27 10.98 3.33
C ALA A 117 -0.44 12.05 2.60
N LEU A 118 -0.13 11.82 1.32
CA LEU A 118 0.59 12.76 0.47
C LEU A 118 -0.21 14.07 0.25
N LEU A 119 -1.52 13.98 0.05
CA LEU A 119 -2.41 15.14 -0.05
C LEU A 119 -2.52 15.89 1.29
N LEU A 120 -2.60 15.19 2.41
CA LEU A 120 -2.60 15.80 3.74
C LEU A 120 -1.27 16.51 4.05
N LEU A 121 -0.13 15.92 3.67
CA LEU A 121 1.17 16.57 3.80
C LEU A 121 1.28 17.82 2.90
N ALA A 122 0.72 17.75 1.68
CA ALA A 122 0.67 18.89 0.78
C ALA A 122 -0.27 20.01 1.29
N GLY A 123 -1.40 19.66 1.89
CA GLY A 123 -2.42 20.61 2.36
C GLY A 123 -2.20 21.14 3.78
N GLY A 124 -1.56 20.37 4.66
CA GLY A 124 -1.30 20.72 6.07
C GLY A 124 -0.16 21.72 6.27
N LEU A 125 0.69 21.92 5.26
CA LEU A 125 1.64 23.02 5.22
C LEU A 125 0.89 24.29 4.78
N SER A 126 0.32 24.96 5.78
CA SER A 126 -0.58 26.13 5.80
C SER A 126 -0.19 27.36 4.96
N GLY A 127 -0.05 27.19 3.65
CA GLY A 127 0.11 28.28 2.69
C GLY A 127 0.79 27.75 1.45
N PHE A 128 -0.02 27.36 0.44
CA PHE A 128 0.39 26.91 -0.91
C PHE A 128 1.90 26.70 -1.04
N THR A 129 2.39 25.57 -0.54
CA THR A 129 3.77 25.17 -0.81
C THR A 129 3.94 25.14 -2.33
N PRO A 130 5.01 25.77 -2.88
CA PRO A 130 5.25 25.76 -4.31
C PRO A 130 5.14 24.33 -4.84
N LEU A 131 4.35 24.12 -5.91
CA LEU A 131 4.06 22.82 -6.49
C LEU A 131 5.33 21.96 -6.67
N ALA A 132 6.47 22.59 -6.99
CA ALA A 132 7.78 21.94 -7.09
C ALA A 132 8.26 21.31 -5.77
N LYS A 133 8.11 22.00 -4.63
CA LYS A 133 8.51 21.46 -3.32
C LYS A 133 7.63 20.28 -2.93
N THR A 134 6.33 20.38 -3.21
CA THR A 134 5.40 19.27 -3.02
C THR A 134 5.78 18.10 -3.91
N ALA A 135 5.90 18.29 -5.23
CA ALA A 135 6.29 17.25 -6.17
C ALA A 135 7.64 16.58 -5.81
N PHE A 136 8.62 17.37 -5.36
CA PHE A 136 9.91 16.85 -4.90
C PHE A 136 9.76 15.98 -3.65
N LEU A 137 9.09 16.48 -2.61
CA LEU A 137 8.86 15.72 -1.37
C LEU A 137 8.09 14.42 -1.64
N LEU A 138 7.03 14.50 -2.44
CA LEU A 138 6.24 13.35 -2.85
C LEU A 138 7.09 12.35 -3.62
N GLY A 139 7.88 12.81 -4.60
CA GLY A 139 8.77 11.95 -5.39
C GLY A 139 9.84 11.28 -4.52
N SER A 140 10.43 12.01 -3.57
CA SER A 140 11.40 11.45 -2.62
C SER A 140 10.77 10.38 -1.73
N VAL A 141 9.58 10.62 -1.18
CA VAL A 141 8.87 9.63 -0.37
C VAL A 141 8.57 8.38 -1.20
N CYS A 142 8.06 8.54 -2.41
CA CYS A 142 7.73 7.42 -3.28
C CYS A 142 8.95 6.62 -3.73
N TYR A 143 10.10 7.27 -3.91
CA TYR A 143 11.36 6.59 -4.24
C TYR A 143 11.96 5.87 -3.04
N SER A 144 11.97 6.50 -1.86
CA SER A 144 12.61 5.97 -0.65
C SER A 144 11.76 4.92 0.07
N PHE A 145 10.43 4.97 -0.08
CA PHE A 145 9.49 4.09 0.60
C PHE A 145 8.55 3.40 -0.41
N PRO A 146 9.09 2.52 -1.28
CA PRO A 146 8.25 1.67 -2.11
C PRO A 146 7.47 0.67 -1.24
N LEU A 147 6.20 0.45 -1.57
CA LEU A 147 5.27 -0.39 -0.80
C LEU A 147 5.52 -1.91 -0.98
N TYR A 148 6.78 -2.35 -1.06
CA TYR A 148 7.16 -3.75 -1.31
C TYR A 148 6.71 -4.75 -0.22
N ARG A 149 6.54 -4.27 1.01
CA ARG A 149 6.19 -5.11 2.17
C ARG A 149 4.72 -5.03 2.53
N ALA A 150 4.13 -3.87 2.31
CA ALA A 150 2.73 -3.62 2.59
C ALA A 150 1.81 -4.29 1.57
N ILE A 151 2.33 -4.70 0.40
CA ILE A 151 1.60 -5.41 -0.64
C ILE A 151 2.00 -6.87 -0.61
#